data_AF-A0A7K4CYF6-F1
#
_entry.id   AF-A0A7K4CYF6-F1
#
_cell.length_a   1.000
_cell.length_b   1.000
_cell.length_c   1.000
_cell.angle_alpha   90.00
_cell.angle_beta   90.00
_cell.angle_gamma   90.00
#
_symmetry.space_group_name_H-M   'P 1'
#
loop_
_entity.id
_entity.type
_entity.pdbx_description
1 polymer ?
#
loop_
_entity_poly.entity_id
_entity_poly.type
_entity_poly.pdbx_seq_one_letter_code
_entity_poly.pdbx_strand_id
1 'polypeptide(L)'
;MAEDIDGTLLAGKALLARVDAYLRDNESLLRAVKVSLVEGRLARVLAMRCRAIEQTADFLADKVKVGVLAHQHDVVLVIGNVILLGGDVSHLKRHDARGREIDITALRQTIEVKNGIDISPRDVPRLVDEHFGELVASASSKHAWWLCYFARRPAPKGKIGEVCMYYLVIIEIPVARVVACGGEACRVAVGDEAMRLADEIEKKVVAEDEVDEGFLVPVKNVWIVDKLRAELAASKNELEAKDKALEAKDKALEAKDKALAAKDKALAASKKEIERLKQQLSKQ
;
A
#
# COMPACT_ATOMS: atom_id res chain seq x y z
N MET A 1 -32.25 3.56 5.19
CA MET A 1 -31.67 4.68 4.41
C MET A 1 -32.69 5.79 4.38
N ALA A 2 -32.50 6.84 5.17
CA ALA A 2 -33.31 8.06 5.06
C ALA A 2 -32.71 8.90 3.92
N GLU A 3 -33.43 9.00 2.80
CA GLU A 3 -33.08 9.92 1.71
C GLU A 3 -33.22 11.36 2.24
N ASP A 4 -32.10 12.07 2.32
CA ASP A 4 -32.10 13.53 2.48
C ASP A 4 -32.53 14.12 1.14
N ILE A 5 -33.83 14.43 1.02
CA ILE A 5 -34.48 14.86 -0.22
C ILE A 5 -34.02 16.27 -0.67
N ASP A 6 -33.34 17.04 0.17
CA ASP A 6 -33.30 18.51 -0.02
C ASP A 6 -31.94 19.13 -0.35
N GLY A 7 -30.91 18.33 -0.66
CA GLY A 7 -29.60 18.86 -1.09
C GLY A 7 -28.95 19.90 -0.14
N THR A 8 -29.43 19.96 1.10
CA THR A 8 -29.09 21.02 2.05
C THR A 8 -27.80 20.66 2.76
N LEU A 9 -26.84 21.60 2.74
CA LEU A 9 -25.58 21.45 3.45
C LEU A 9 -25.83 21.40 4.96
N LEU A 10 -25.29 20.39 5.63
CA LEU A 10 -25.41 20.22 7.07
C LEU A 10 -24.30 20.97 7.81
N ALA A 11 -24.62 21.55 8.96
CA ALA A 11 -23.65 22.22 9.83
C ALA A 11 -24.05 22.06 11.31
N GLY A 12 -23.05 22.21 12.21
CA GLY A 12 -23.26 22.23 13.66
C GLY A 12 -23.97 20.98 14.19
N LYS A 13 -24.95 21.15 15.08
CA LYS A 13 -25.65 20.03 15.75
C LYS A 13 -26.34 19.07 14.78
N ALA A 14 -26.86 19.56 13.66
CA ALA A 14 -27.53 18.72 12.67
C ALA A 14 -26.54 17.79 11.97
N LEU A 15 -25.36 18.30 11.61
CA LEU A 15 -24.27 17.51 11.06
C LEU A 15 -23.79 16.44 12.07
N LEU A 16 -23.59 16.83 13.33
CA LEU A 16 -23.15 15.90 14.37
C LEU A 16 -24.15 14.77 14.61
N ALA A 17 -25.44 15.09 14.70
CA ALA A 17 -26.49 14.09 14.85
C ALA A 17 -26.54 13.13 13.65
N ARG A 18 -26.32 13.66 12.44
CA ARG A 18 -26.30 12.85 11.22
C ARG A 18 -25.09 11.94 11.14
N VAL A 19 -23.91 12.44 11.53
CA VAL A 19 -22.68 11.65 11.61
C VAL A 19 -22.82 10.56 12.68
N ASP A 20 -23.33 10.88 13.87
CA ASP A 20 -23.56 9.89 14.93
C ASP A 20 -24.55 8.80 14.48
N ALA A 21 -25.68 9.20 13.89
CA ALA A 21 -26.66 8.25 13.34
C ALA A 21 -26.04 7.37 12.25
N TYR A 22 -25.28 7.98 11.32
CA TYR A 22 -24.59 7.25 10.26
C TYR A 22 -23.60 6.22 10.82
N LEU A 23 -22.79 6.61 11.82
CA LEU A 23 -21.83 5.71 12.46
C LEU A 23 -22.54 4.56 13.18
N ARG A 24 -23.64 4.83 13.89
CA ARG A 24 -24.46 3.79 14.57
C ARG A 24 -25.10 2.82 13.58
N ASP A 25 -25.64 3.32 12.47
CA ASP A 25 -26.24 2.51 11.41
C ASP A 25 -25.20 1.60 10.72
N ASN A 26 -23.91 1.93 10.86
CA ASN A 26 -22.78 1.21 10.25
C ASN A 26 -21.87 0.54 11.29
N GLU A 27 -22.41 0.12 12.45
CA GLU A 27 -21.65 -0.49 13.54
C GLU A 27 -20.75 -1.68 13.09
N SER A 28 -21.24 -2.50 12.15
CA SER A 28 -20.48 -3.62 11.59
C SER A 28 -19.21 -3.17 10.87
N LEU A 29 -19.25 -2.03 10.17
CA LEU A 29 -18.09 -1.45 9.51
C LEU A 29 -17.11 -0.85 10.54
N LEU A 30 -17.63 -0.29 11.65
CA LEU A 30 -16.80 0.24 12.74
C LEU A 30 -16.02 -0.85 13.48
N ARG A 31 -16.61 -2.05 13.61
CA ARG A 31 -15.90 -3.21 14.17
C ARG A 31 -14.72 -3.64 13.31
N ALA A 32 -14.76 -3.37 12.00
CA ALA A 32 -13.69 -3.64 11.05
C ALA A 32 -12.61 -2.55 11.00
N VAL A 33 -12.72 -1.47 11.80
CA VAL A 33 -11.69 -0.43 11.86
C VAL A 33 -10.39 -1.03 12.37
N LYS A 34 -9.34 -0.93 11.55
CA LYS A 34 -7.97 -1.20 11.94
C LYS A 34 -7.34 0.09 12.45
N VAL A 35 -6.63 -0.01 13.56
CA VAL A 35 -5.90 1.11 14.17
C VAL A 35 -4.44 0.76 14.24
N SER A 36 -3.62 1.62 13.66
CA SER A 36 -2.16 1.52 13.72
C SER A 36 -1.61 2.69 14.51
N LEU A 37 -0.59 2.41 15.32
CA LEU A 37 0.05 3.39 16.20
C LEU A 37 1.57 3.39 15.94
N VAL A 38 2.14 4.58 15.87
CA VAL A 38 3.58 4.85 15.93
C VAL A 38 3.80 5.89 17.02
N GLU A 39 4.79 5.67 17.88
CA GLU A 39 5.11 6.56 18.99
C GLU A 39 6.51 7.13 18.82
N GLY A 40 6.62 8.44 19.01
CA GLY A 40 7.89 9.15 19.09
C GLY A 40 8.15 9.72 20.47
N ARG A 41 9.23 10.50 20.56
CA ARG A 41 9.63 11.23 21.74
C ARG A 41 8.66 12.36 22.06
N LEU A 42 8.28 13.19 21.09
CA LEU A 42 7.45 14.39 21.32
C LEU A 42 5.98 14.21 20.91
N ALA A 43 5.69 13.24 20.04
CA ALA A 43 4.34 13.02 19.53
C ALA A 43 4.01 11.53 19.40
N ARG A 44 2.72 11.22 19.28
CA ARG A 44 2.16 9.90 18.96
C ARG A 44 1.27 10.05 17.74
N VAL A 45 1.31 9.09 16.82
CA VAL A 45 0.47 9.14 15.61
C VAL A 45 -0.34 7.86 15.50
N LEU A 46 -1.65 8.03 15.41
CA LEU A 46 -2.62 6.98 15.13
C LEU A 46 -3.10 7.13 13.69
N ALA A 47 -3.28 6.00 13.00
CA ALA A 47 -4.01 5.95 11.75
C ALA A 47 -5.15 4.94 11.87
N MET A 48 -6.36 5.41 11.59
CA MET A 48 -7.57 4.60 11.55
C MET A 48 -7.98 4.36 10.10
N ARG A 49 -8.27 3.11 9.78
CA ARG A 49 -8.66 2.72 8.43
C ARG A 49 -9.72 1.63 8.40
N CYS A 50 -10.71 1.83 7.54
CA CYS A 50 -11.64 0.82 7.06
C CYS A 50 -12.62 1.49 6.09
N ARG A 51 -13.46 0.67 5.47
CA ARG A 51 -14.58 1.13 4.65
C ARG A 51 -15.48 2.15 5.35
N ALA A 52 -15.64 2.09 6.69
CA ALA A 52 -16.41 3.10 7.42
C ALA A 52 -15.76 4.48 7.36
N ILE A 53 -14.43 4.58 7.44
CA ILE A 53 -13.70 5.84 7.34
C ILE A 53 -13.84 6.43 5.94
N GLU A 54 -13.68 5.60 4.91
CA GLU A 54 -13.86 6.01 3.52
C GLU A 54 -15.28 6.51 3.25
N GLN A 55 -16.30 5.75 3.63
CA GLN A 55 -17.68 6.18 3.46
C GLN A 55 -18.04 7.39 4.33
N THR A 56 -17.42 7.55 5.50
CA THR A 56 -17.58 8.77 6.30
C THR A 56 -16.93 9.96 5.59
N ALA A 57 -15.75 9.80 5.00
CA ALA A 57 -15.10 10.85 4.22
C ALA A 57 -15.95 11.24 3.00
N ASP A 58 -16.49 10.26 2.26
CA ASP A 58 -17.39 10.48 1.13
C ASP A 58 -18.69 11.18 1.57
N PHE A 59 -19.30 10.72 2.67
CA PHE A 59 -20.47 11.34 3.26
C PHE A 59 -20.21 12.80 3.64
N LEU A 60 -19.08 13.09 4.26
CA LEU A 60 -18.70 14.44 4.63
C LEU A 60 -18.43 15.32 3.40
N ALA A 61 -17.79 14.78 2.37
CA ALA A 61 -17.55 15.48 1.11
C ALA A 61 -18.86 15.82 0.36
N ASP A 62 -19.86 14.94 0.44
CA ASP A 62 -21.19 15.15 -0.17
C ASP A 62 -22.05 16.14 0.64
N LYS A 63 -22.03 16.06 1.98
CA LYS A 63 -22.94 16.81 2.85
C LYS A 63 -22.37 18.12 3.42
N VAL A 64 -21.06 18.34 3.32
CA VAL A 64 -20.37 19.50 3.89
C VAL A 64 -19.46 20.12 2.84
N LYS A 65 -19.48 21.45 2.72
CA LYS A 65 -18.46 22.15 1.92
C LYS A 65 -17.09 21.83 2.51
N VAL A 66 -16.16 21.33 1.68
CA VAL A 66 -14.79 20.94 2.08
C VAL A 66 -14.08 22.01 2.91
N GLY A 67 -14.24 23.30 2.58
CA GLY A 67 -13.67 24.40 3.35
C GLY A 67 -14.27 24.60 4.76
N VAL A 68 -15.48 24.09 5.01
CA VAL A 68 -16.15 24.15 6.32
C VAL A 68 -15.71 23.00 7.22
N LEU A 69 -15.34 21.84 6.65
CA LEU A 69 -14.84 20.70 7.42
C LEU A 69 -13.61 21.06 8.28
N ALA A 70 -12.74 21.94 7.78
CA ALA A 70 -11.59 22.52 8.50
C ALA A 70 -11.95 23.24 9.82
N HIS A 71 -13.24 23.50 10.06
CA HIS A 71 -13.75 24.16 11.26
C HIS A 71 -14.74 23.29 12.05
N GLN A 72 -15.02 22.07 11.58
CA GLN A 72 -15.94 21.13 12.24
C GLN A 72 -15.16 20.14 13.12
N HIS A 73 -14.43 20.66 14.10
CA HIS A 73 -13.63 19.88 15.04
C HIS A 73 -14.47 18.80 15.76
N ASP A 74 -15.72 19.14 16.08
CA ASP A 74 -16.68 18.25 16.74
C ASP A 74 -16.99 16.99 15.93
N VAL A 75 -16.96 17.06 14.59
CA VAL A 75 -17.21 15.89 13.73
C VAL A 75 -16.10 14.88 13.86
N VAL A 76 -14.85 15.34 13.83
CA VAL A 76 -13.68 14.47 14.00
C VAL A 76 -13.62 13.91 15.41
N LEU A 77 -14.01 14.69 16.42
CA LEU A 77 -14.17 14.20 17.78
C LEU A 77 -15.24 13.12 17.88
N VAL A 78 -16.40 13.29 17.23
CA VAL A 78 -17.46 12.26 17.20
C VAL A 78 -16.94 11.00 16.51
N ILE A 79 -16.29 11.11 15.35
CA ILE A 79 -15.74 9.96 14.62
C ILE A 79 -14.68 9.24 15.48
N GLY A 80 -13.72 9.99 16.01
CA GLY A 80 -12.68 9.45 16.89
C GLY A 80 -13.26 8.78 18.12
N ASN A 81 -14.24 9.42 18.77
CA ASN A 81 -14.90 8.87 19.96
C ASN A 81 -15.70 7.61 19.64
N VAL A 82 -16.51 7.60 18.58
CA VAL A 82 -17.32 6.42 18.23
C VAL A 82 -16.43 5.26 17.80
N ILE A 83 -15.37 5.52 17.03
CA ILE A 83 -14.47 4.47 16.53
C ILE A 83 -13.57 3.92 17.62
N LEU A 84 -12.93 4.81 18.38
CA LEU A 84 -11.95 4.41 19.38
C LEU A 84 -12.62 3.97 20.67
N LEU A 85 -13.67 4.66 21.11
CA LEU A 85 -14.41 4.34 22.34
C LEU A 85 -15.59 3.38 22.11
N GLY A 86 -15.84 2.91 20.89
CA GLY A 86 -16.92 1.95 20.59
C GLY A 86 -18.33 2.46 20.92
N GLY A 87 -18.52 3.79 20.99
CA GLY A 87 -19.77 4.41 21.38
C GLY A 87 -20.12 4.31 22.87
N ASP A 88 -19.29 3.64 23.68
CA ASP A 88 -19.47 3.49 25.13
C ASP A 88 -18.27 4.07 25.90
N VAL A 89 -18.54 5.13 26.66
CA VAL A 89 -17.55 5.82 27.48
C VAL A 89 -17.16 5.04 28.76
N SER A 90 -17.55 3.79 28.93
CA SER A 90 -17.22 3.01 30.14
C SER A 90 -16.12 1.95 29.95
N HIS A 91 -15.76 1.58 28.71
CA HIS A 91 -14.81 0.49 28.45
C HIS A 91 -13.68 0.89 27.49
N LEU A 92 -12.52 1.27 28.02
CA LEU A 92 -11.39 1.77 27.23
C LEU A 92 -10.20 0.82 27.25
N LYS A 93 -10.25 -0.24 26.46
CA LYS A 93 -9.07 -1.02 26.08
C LYS A 93 -9.23 -1.50 24.64
N ARG A 94 -8.85 -0.66 23.67
CA ARG A 94 -8.62 -1.14 22.29
C ARG A 94 -7.22 -1.69 22.24
N HIS A 95 -7.04 -2.81 21.56
CA HIS A 95 -5.71 -3.34 21.28
C HIS A 95 -5.37 -3.01 19.83
N ASP A 96 -4.12 -2.61 19.55
CA ASP A 96 -3.63 -2.49 18.19
C ASP A 96 -3.57 -3.87 17.50
N ALA A 97 -3.21 -3.90 16.22
CA ALA A 97 -3.08 -5.17 15.47
C ALA A 97 -2.09 -6.18 16.09
N ARG A 98 -1.24 -5.74 17.04
CA ARG A 98 -0.27 -6.56 17.76
C ARG A 98 -0.70 -6.92 19.19
N GLY A 99 -1.95 -6.62 19.55
CA GLY A 99 -2.47 -6.91 20.89
C GLY A 99 -1.97 -5.94 21.97
N ARG A 100 -1.41 -4.78 21.61
CA ARG A 100 -0.99 -3.77 22.60
C ARG A 100 -2.15 -2.87 22.95
N GLU A 101 -2.41 -2.69 24.23
CA GLU A 101 -3.44 -1.77 24.73
C GLU A 101 -3.11 -0.32 24.29
N ILE A 102 -4.03 0.29 23.57
CA ILE A 102 -4.01 1.70 23.20
C ILE A 102 -4.85 2.42 24.24
N ASP A 103 -4.19 3.18 25.13
CA ASP A 103 -4.90 4.09 26.02
C ASP A 103 -5.39 5.31 25.22
N ILE A 104 -6.71 5.38 25.11
CA ILE A 104 -7.47 6.39 24.37
C ILE A 104 -8.31 7.27 25.30
N THR A 105 -8.14 7.14 26.63
CA THR A 105 -8.77 8.06 27.60
C THR A 105 -8.40 9.52 27.35
N ALA A 106 -7.21 9.77 26.81
CA ALA A 106 -6.70 11.10 26.47
C ALA A 106 -7.58 11.84 25.44
N LEU A 107 -8.34 11.12 24.59
CA LEU A 107 -9.31 11.74 23.68
C LEU A 107 -10.45 12.47 24.39
N ARG A 108 -10.79 12.05 25.61
CA ARG A 108 -11.84 12.70 26.42
C ARG A 108 -11.40 14.05 26.96
N GLN A 109 -10.09 14.28 27.01
CA GLN A 109 -9.47 15.51 27.50
C GLN A 109 -9.03 16.40 26.34
N THR A 110 -9.46 16.09 25.10
CA THR A 110 -9.13 16.86 23.92
C THR A 110 -9.83 18.21 23.96
N ILE A 111 -9.04 19.28 24.07
CA ILE A 111 -9.57 20.64 24.17
C ILE A 111 -9.36 21.40 22.85
N GLU A 112 -8.67 20.81 21.85
CA GLU A 112 -8.54 21.38 20.51
C GLU A 112 -8.16 20.33 19.47
N VAL A 113 -8.93 20.29 18.38
CA VAL A 113 -8.63 19.50 17.19
C VAL A 113 -8.40 20.47 16.05
N LYS A 114 -7.37 20.28 15.23
CA LYS A 114 -7.25 20.98 13.94
C LYS A 114 -7.39 19.94 12.85
N ASN A 115 -8.11 20.27 11.77
CA ASN A 115 -8.39 19.29 10.72
C ASN A 115 -8.22 19.80 9.29
N GLY A 116 -7.95 18.84 8.41
CA GLY A 116 -7.77 19.03 6.98
C GLY A 116 -8.10 17.76 6.20
N ILE A 117 -8.31 17.92 4.90
CA ILE A 117 -8.59 16.82 3.97
C ILE A 117 -7.49 16.85 2.91
N ASP A 118 -7.06 15.67 2.46
CA ASP A 118 -5.98 15.50 1.48
C ASP A 118 -4.66 16.15 1.93
N ILE A 119 -4.40 16.10 3.25
CA ILE A 119 -3.17 16.58 3.85
C ILE A 119 -2.08 15.51 3.67
N SER A 120 -0.95 15.89 3.09
CA SER A 120 0.22 15.02 3.01
C SER A 120 1.04 15.12 4.31
N PRO A 121 1.86 14.11 4.67
CA PRO A 121 2.77 14.23 5.80
C PRO A 121 3.67 15.48 5.73
N ARG A 122 3.99 15.98 4.53
CA ARG A 122 4.83 17.17 4.33
C ARG A 122 4.16 18.48 4.73
N ASP A 123 2.84 18.48 4.84
CA ASP A 123 2.05 19.64 5.29
C ASP A 123 1.96 19.71 6.82
N VAL A 124 2.30 18.62 7.53
CA VAL A 124 2.22 18.52 9.00
C VAL A 124 3.07 19.59 9.70
N PRO A 125 4.34 19.87 9.31
CA PRO A 125 5.13 20.91 9.97
C PRO A 125 4.48 22.30 9.88
N ARG A 126 3.85 22.62 8.74
CA ARG A 126 3.12 23.89 8.56
C ARG A 126 1.93 23.96 9.51
N LEU A 127 1.14 22.89 9.61
CA LEU A 127 -0.02 22.84 10.52
C LEU A 127 0.40 22.93 11.99
N VAL A 128 1.53 22.31 12.35
CA VAL A 128 2.11 22.45 13.69
C VAL A 128 2.55 23.89 13.93
N ASP A 129 3.29 24.50 13.00
CA ASP A 129 3.80 25.87 13.13
C ASP A 129 2.67 26.91 13.26
N GLU A 130 1.63 26.81 12.42
CA GLU A 130 0.45 27.70 12.43
C GLU A 130 -0.25 27.74 13.79
N HIS A 131 -0.18 26.64 14.54
CA HIS A 131 -0.93 26.47 15.77
C HIS A 131 -0.06 26.26 17.02
N PHE A 132 1.27 26.27 16.89
CA PHE A 132 2.17 25.96 17.99
C PHE A 132 2.07 26.94 19.15
N GLY A 133 1.85 28.23 18.83
CA GLY A 133 1.67 29.27 19.86
C GLY A 133 0.46 28.99 20.76
N GLU A 134 -0.64 28.50 20.19
CA GLU A 134 -1.85 28.11 20.94
C GLU A 134 -1.59 26.88 21.82
N LEU A 135 -0.80 25.93 21.33
CA LEU A 135 -0.36 24.76 22.09
C LEU A 135 0.44 25.16 23.33
N VAL A 136 1.42 26.06 23.18
CA VAL A 136 2.24 26.53 24.31
C VAL A 136 1.42 27.38 25.27
N ALA A 137 0.57 28.28 24.76
CA ALA A 137 -0.26 29.15 25.59
C ALA A 137 -1.28 28.37 26.43
N SER A 138 -1.74 27.22 25.93
CA SER A 138 -2.73 26.39 26.61
C SER A 138 -2.13 25.34 27.56
N ALA A 139 -0.81 25.35 27.76
CA ALA A 139 -0.10 24.30 28.46
C ALA A 139 -0.52 24.07 29.92
N SER A 140 -1.09 25.08 30.57
CA SER A 140 -1.60 25.00 31.95
C SER A 140 -2.95 24.31 32.08
N SER A 141 -3.68 24.16 30.97
CA SER A 141 -5.09 23.73 30.95
C SER A 141 -5.33 22.48 30.11
N LYS A 142 -4.39 22.11 29.23
CA LYS A 142 -4.52 20.97 28.31
C LYS A 142 -3.40 19.96 28.55
N HIS A 143 -3.75 18.67 28.50
CA HIS A 143 -2.78 17.58 28.63
C HIS A 143 -2.13 17.20 27.29
N ALA A 144 -2.89 17.30 26.20
CA ALA A 144 -2.44 16.98 24.85
C ALA A 144 -3.15 17.83 23.79
N TRP A 145 -2.49 17.97 22.65
CA TRP A 145 -2.99 18.62 21.45
C TRP A 145 -3.16 17.60 20.34
N TRP A 146 -4.23 17.73 19.54
CA TRP A 146 -4.64 16.72 18.59
C TRP A 146 -4.74 17.34 17.19
N LEU A 147 -3.88 16.93 16.27
CA LEU A 147 -3.98 17.31 14.85
C LEU A 147 -4.55 16.12 14.09
N CYS A 148 -5.72 16.27 13.50
CA CYS A 148 -6.45 15.16 12.88
C CYS A 148 -6.77 15.46 11.43
N TYR A 149 -6.37 14.63 10.48
CA TYR A 149 -6.64 14.89 9.06
C TYR A 149 -6.96 13.61 8.30
N PHE A 150 -7.73 13.77 7.22
CA PHE A 150 -7.93 12.69 6.26
C PHE A 150 -6.77 12.68 5.27
N ALA A 151 -6.06 11.55 5.22
CA ALA A 151 -5.04 11.28 4.21
C ALA A 151 -5.64 10.36 3.14
N ARG A 152 -5.48 10.75 1.89
CA ARG A 152 -5.86 9.93 0.74
C ARG A 152 -4.63 9.23 0.18
N ARG A 153 -4.70 7.91 0.02
CA ARG A 153 -3.62 7.17 -0.65
C ARG A 153 -3.81 7.14 -2.16
N PRO A 154 -2.72 6.98 -2.94
CA PRO A 154 -2.82 6.58 -4.33
C PRO A 154 -3.54 5.24 -4.47
N ALA A 155 -4.37 5.11 -5.51
CA ALA A 155 -5.06 3.86 -5.79
C ALA A 155 -4.02 2.76 -6.06
N PRO A 156 -4.05 1.63 -5.34
CA PRO A 156 -3.17 0.52 -5.64
C PRO A 156 -3.42 0.04 -7.08
N LYS A 157 -2.34 -0.17 -7.84
CA LYS A 157 -2.44 -0.61 -9.23
C LYS A 157 -3.20 -1.94 -9.30
N GLY A 158 -4.33 -1.95 -10.01
CA GLY A 158 -5.13 -3.16 -10.26
C GLY A 158 -6.06 -3.58 -9.12
N LYS A 159 -6.27 -2.76 -8.08
CA LYS A 159 -7.11 -3.11 -6.91
C LYS A 159 -8.07 -1.98 -6.53
N ILE A 160 -8.92 -1.59 -7.47
CA ILE A 160 -9.95 -0.56 -7.24
C ILE A 160 -11.11 -1.21 -6.47
N GLY A 161 -11.33 -0.80 -5.22
CA GLY A 161 -12.53 -1.15 -4.43
C GLY A 161 -12.35 -2.19 -3.32
N GLU A 162 -11.19 -2.82 -3.19
CA GLU A 162 -10.90 -3.80 -2.11
C GLU A 162 -10.14 -3.19 -0.93
N VAL A 163 -9.44 -2.07 -1.15
CA VAL A 163 -8.57 -1.43 -0.17
C VAL A 163 -9.09 -0.05 0.19
N CYS A 164 -9.06 0.28 1.48
CA CYS A 164 -9.49 1.57 2.01
C CYS A 164 -8.66 2.72 1.41
N MET A 165 -9.30 3.66 0.73
CA MET A 165 -8.61 4.76 0.03
C MET A 165 -8.30 5.96 0.92
N TYR A 166 -9.00 6.08 2.05
CA TYR A 166 -8.87 7.17 3.01
C TYR A 166 -8.50 6.64 4.39
N TYR A 167 -7.65 7.38 5.08
CA TYR A 167 -7.28 7.12 6.46
C TYR A 167 -7.48 8.38 7.29
N LEU A 168 -8.01 8.22 8.50
CA LEU A 168 -8.03 9.30 9.47
C LEU A 168 -6.75 9.20 10.31
N VAL A 169 -5.85 10.16 10.11
CA VAL A 169 -4.61 10.29 10.87
C VAL A 169 -4.85 11.23 12.04
N ILE A 170 -4.40 10.84 13.22
CA ILE A 170 -4.50 11.59 14.46
C ILE A 170 -3.10 11.70 15.06
N ILE A 171 -2.60 12.92 15.19
CA ILE A 171 -1.32 13.22 15.83
C ILE A 171 -1.61 13.81 17.20
N GLU A 172 -1.23 13.08 18.25
CA GLU A 172 -1.27 13.55 19.62
C GLU A 172 0.10 14.15 19.98
N ILE A 173 0.10 15.38 20.47
CA ILE A 173 1.28 16.09 20.95
C ILE A 173 1.08 16.35 22.45
N PRO A 174 1.65 15.54 23.35
CA PRO A 174 1.52 15.74 24.78
C PRO A 174 2.19 17.05 25.21
N VAL A 175 1.42 17.94 25.82
CA VAL A 175 1.87 19.27 26.24
C VAL A 175 3.07 19.17 27.19
N ALA A 176 3.03 18.22 28.13
CA ALA A 176 4.12 17.99 29.09
C ALA A 176 5.46 17.71 28.39
N ARG A 177 5.45 17.02 27.24
CA ARG A 177 6.67 16.72 26.46
C ARG A 177 7.20 17.97 25.76
N VAL A 178 6.31 18.82 25.25
CA VAL A 178 6.68 20.10 24.61
C VAL A 178 7.27 21.07 25.64
N VAL A 179 6.65 21.20 26.81
CA VAL A 179 7.17 22.03 27.91
C VAL A 179 8.55 21.53 28.36
N ALA A 180 8.71 20.22 28.55
CA ALA A 180 10.00 19.62 28.92
C ALA A 180 11.09 19.79 27.85
N CYS A 181 10.70 19.96 26.58
CA CYS A 181 11.61 20.21 25.45
C CYS A 181 12.00 21.69 25.30
N GLY A 182 11.51 22.58 26.17
CA GLY A 182 11.82 24.02 26.11
C GLY A 182 10.73 24.87 25.45
N GLY A 183 9.50 24.33 25.31
CA GLY A 183 8.34 25.06 24.81
C GLY A 183 8.56 25.56 23.38
N GLU A 184 8.61 26.88 23.21
CA GLU A 184 8.78 27.57 21.93
C GLU A 184 10.04 27.13 21.16
N ALA A 185 11.13 26.87 21.87
CA ALA A 185 12.38 26.40 21.26
C ALA A 185 12.24 24.99 20.63
N CYS A 186 11.21 24.23 21.01
CA CYS A 186 10.95 22.90 20.50
C CYS A 186 10.05 22.89 19.24
N ARG A 187 9.58 24.05 18.77
CA ARG A 187 8.61 24.14 17.67
C ARG A 187 9.00 23.30 16.44
N VAL A 188 10.20 23.53 15.93
CA VAL A 188 10.71 22.84 14.73
C VAL A 188 10.84 21.33 14.99
N ALA A 189 11.36 20.95 16.15
CA ALA A 189 11.53 19.54 16.52
C ALA A 189 10.20 18.79 16.62
N VAL A 190 9.15 19.43 17.15
CA VAL A 190 7.79 18.85 17.21
C VAL A 190 7.23 18.68 15.79
N GLY A 191 7.37 19.68 14.92
CA GLY A 191 6.92 19.61 13.53
C GLY A 191 7.62 18.50 12.74
N ASP A 192 8.95 18.43 12.83
CA ASP A 192 9.77 17.42 12.16
C ASP A 192 9.45 16.00 12.65
N GLU A 193 9.30 15.83 13.97
CA GLU A 193 8.94 14.53 14.53
C GLU A 193 7.52 14.12 14.15
N ALA A 194 6.55 15.03 14.20
CA ALA A 194 5.18 14.76 13.76
C ALA A 194 5.12 14.36 12.29
N MET A 195 5.85 15.05 11.41
CA MET A 195 5.98 14.68 9.99
C MET A 195 6.62 13.30 9.81
N ARG A 196 7.73 13.02 10.51
CA ARG A 196 8.42 11.74 10.42
C ARG A 196 7.53 10.58 10.85
N LEU A 197 6.79 10.76 11.94
CA LEU A 197 5.83 9.77 12.44
C LEU A 197 4.63 9.62 11.51
N ALA A 198 4.17 10.70 10.88
CA ALA A 198 3.12 10.68 9.85
C ALA A 198 3.55 9.89 8.60
N ASP A 199 4.79 10.07 8.13
CA ASP A 199 5.35 9.29 7.03
C ASP A 199 5.55 7.81 7.41
N GLU A 200 5.99 7.55 8.66
CA GLU A 200 6.16 6.18 9.18
C GLU A 200 4.82 5.45 9.30
N ILE A 201 3.77 6.10 9.83
CA ILE A 201 2.45 5.48 9.95
C ILE A 201 1.84 5.22 8.57
N GLU A 202 2.04 6.12 7.60
CA GLU A 202 1.56 5.93 6.24
C GLU A 202 2.21 4.70 5.60
N LYS A 203 3.54 4.59 5.67
CA LYS A 203 4.29 3.41 5.21
C LYS A 203 3.83 2.13 5.90
N LYS A 204 3.61 2.18 7.21
CA LYS A 204 3.12 1.05 8.00
C LYS A 204 1.72 0.61 7.57
N VAL A 205 0.80 1.55 7.39
CA VAL A 205 -0.56 1.29 6.92
C VAL A 205 -0.55 0.66 5.52
N VAL A 206 0.24 1.21 4.60
CA VAL A 206 0.41 0.66 3.24
C VAL A 206 0.93 -0.78 3.31
N ALA A 207 1.98 -1.02 4.10
CA ALA A 207 2.55 -2.36 4.25
C ALA A 207 1.56 -3.34 4.88
N GLU A 208 0.83 -2.95 5.93
CA GLU A 208 -0.16 -3.81 6.58
C GLU A 208 -1.32 -4.16 5.62
N ASP A 209 -1.82 -3.20 4.83
CA ASP A 209 -2.87 -3.46 3.85
C ASP A 209 -2.39 -4.33 2.68
N GLU A 210 -1.12 -4.20 2.27
CA GLU A 210 -0.52 -5.08 1.28
C GLU A 210 -0.28 -6.51 1.83
N VAL A 211 0.06 -6.65 3.11
CA VAL A 211 0.33 -7.94 3.77
C VAL A 211 -0.96 -8.69 4.12
N ASP A 212 -2.02 -7.99 4.55
CA ASP A 212 -3.32 -8.60 4.83
C ASP A 212 -3.94 -9.27 3.60
N GLU A 213 -3.55 -8.84 2.39
CA GLU A 213 -3.91 -9.52 1.13
C GLU A 213 -2.79 -10.43 0.58
N GLY A 214 -1.55 -10.22 1.01
CA GLY A 214 -0.34 -10.86 0.47
C GLY A 214 0.23 -12.03 1.28
N PHE A 215 -0.27 -12.30 2.49
CA PHE A 215 0.07 -13.51 3.26
C PHE A 215 -1.05 -14.56 3.28
N LEU A 216 -1.95 -14.51 2.31
CA LEU A 216 -2.41 -15.75 1.71
C LEU A 216 -1.41 -16.06 0.61
N VAL A 217 -0.45 -16.95 0.87
CA VAL A 217 0.04 -17.77 -0.25
C VAL A 217 -1.22 -18.41 -0.80
N PRO A 218 -1.68 -18.07 -2.02
CA PRO A 218 -2.80 -18.76 -2.58
C PRO A 218 -2.34 -20.22 -2.63
N VAL A 219 -3.03 -21.12 -1.96
CA VAL A 219 -2.83 -22.57 -2.16
C VAL A 219 -3.03 -22.91 -3.66
N LYS A 220 -3.63 -21.99 -4.44
CA LYS A 220 -3.66 -21.98 -5.92
C LYS A 220 -2.31 -21.77 -6.63
N ASN A 221 -1.26 -21.28 -5.98
CA ASN A 221 0.08 -21.18 -6.58
C ASN A 221 0.82 -22.54 -6.61
N VAL A 222 0.37 -23.56 -5.88
CA VAL A 222 0.89 -24.93 -6.08
C VAL A 222 0.51 -25.42 -7.48
N TRP A 223 -0.71 -25.15 -7.94
CA TRP A 223 -1.18 -25.61 -9.24
C TRP A 223 -0.52 -24.88 -10.43
N ILE A 224 -0.26 -23.58 -10.29
CA ILE A 224 0.47 -22.82 -11.31
C ILE A 224 1.93 -23.27 -11.37
N VAL A 225 2.57 -23.54 -10.21
CA VAL A 225 3.95 -24.05 -10.19
C VAL A 225 4.04 -25.45 -10.79
N ASP A 226 3.09 -26.35 -10.50
CA ASP A 226 3.11 -27.70 -11.08
C ASP A 226 2.80 -27.70 -12.58
N LYS A 227 1.88 -26.83 -13.03
CA LYS A 227 1.62 -26.64 -14.47
C LYS A 227 2.83 -26.04 -15.18
N LEU A 228 3.47 -25.01 -14.63
CA LEU A 228 4.68 -24.42 -15.19
C LEU A 228 5.86 -25.41 -15.16
N ARG A 229 5.98 -26.25 -14.13
CA ARG A 229 6.97 -27.33 -14.08
C ARG A 229 6.71 -28.39 -15.15
N ALA A 230 5.45 -28.75 -15.39
CA ALA A 230 5.07 -29.69 -16.44
C ALA A 230 5.34 -29.11 -17.84
N GLU A 231 4.99 -27.83 -18.07
CA GLU A 231 5.28 -27.12 -19.32
C GLU A 231 6.80 -26.97 -19.54
N LEU A 232 7.57 -26.65 -18.50
CA LEU A 232 9.03 -26.57 -18.57
C LEU A 232 9.66 -27.94 -18.86
N ALA A 233 9.17 -29.01 -18.23
CA ALA A 233 9.63 -30.37 -18.49
C ALA A 233 9.31 -30.82 -19.93
N ALA A 234 8.11 -30.51 -20.43
CA ALA A 234 7.72 -30.78 -21.80
C ALA A 234 8.59 -30.03 -22.81
N SER A 235 8.84 -28.74 -22.57
CA SER A 235 9.71 -27.92 -23.41
C SER A 235 11.16 -28.42 -23.42
N LYS A 236 11.69 -28.87 -22.27
CA LYS A 236 13.01 -29.47 -22.18
C LYS A 236 13.11 -30.78 -22.99
N ASN A 237 12.10 -31.65 -22.89
CA ASN A 237 12.06 -32.88 -23.65
C ASN A 237 11.96 -32.63 -25.17
N GLU A 238 11.21 -31.61 -25.59
CA GLU A 238 11.14 -31.20 -27.00
C GLU A 238 12.50 -30.68 -27.49
N LEU A 239 13.22 -29.92 -26.67
CA LEU A 239 14.55 -29.42 -26.99
C LEU A 239 15.55 -30.58 -27.16
N GLU A 240 15.56 -31.53 -26.22
CA GLU A 240 16.42 -32.73 -26.29
C GLU A 240 16.10 -33.59 -27.53
N ALA A 241 14.82 -33.68 -27.94
CA ALA A 241 14.44 -34.37 -29.15
C ALA A 241 14.93 -33.66 -30.41
N LYS A 242 14.88 -32.31 -30.44
CA LYS A 242 15.43 -31.50 -31.53
C LYS A 242 16.95 -31.63 -31.64
N ASP A 243 17.66 -31.63 -30.51
CA ASP A 243 19.11 -31.82 -30.48
C ASP A 243 19.52 -33.18 -31.04
N LYS A 244 18.85 -34.26 -30.63
CA LYS A 244 19.06 -35.61 -31.20
C LYS A 244 18.78 -35.67 -32.71
N ALA A 245 17.76 -34.96 -33.18
CA ALA A 245 17.45 -34.89 -34.60
C ALA A 245 18.50 -34.12 -35.40
N LEU A 246 19.11 -33.08 -34.81
CA LEU A 246 20.24 -32.37 -35.40
C LEU A 246 21.49 -33.26 -35.47
N GLU A 247 21.85 -33.95 -34.38
CA GLU A 247 22.98 -34.89 -34.39
C GLU A 247 22.84 -35.99 -35.47
N ALA A 248 21.62 -36.49 -35.68
CA ALA A 248 21.34 -37.47 -36.72
C ALA A 248 21.53 -36.89 -38.13
N LYS A 249 21.15 -35.62 -38.35
CA LYS A 249 21.38 -34.92 -39.62
C LYS A 249 22.87 -34.68 -39.88
N ASP A 250 23.63 -34.31 -38.86
CA ASP A 250 25.07 -34.09 -38.99
C ASP A 250 25.79 -35.39 -39.37
N LYS A 251 25.47 -36.51 -38.73
CA LYS A 251 26.00 -37.83 -39.11
C LYS A 251 25.66 -38.22 -40.55
N ALA A 252 24.45 -37.89 -41.00
CA ALA A 252 24.03 -38.16 -42.38
C ALA A 252 24.79 -37.29 -43.39
N LEU A 253 25.11 -36.03 -43.05
CA LEU A 253 25.93 -35.16 -43.86
C LEU A 253 27.38 -35.67 -43.94
N GLU A 254 27.98 -36.05 -42.82
CA GLU A 254 29.34 -36.64 -42.81
C GLU A 254 29.43 -37.90 -43.68
N ALA A 255 28.40 -38.76 -43.66
CA ALA A 255 28.34 -39.94 -44.52
C ALA A 255 28.27 -39.58 -46.01
N LYS A 256 27.50 -38.54 -46.37
CA LYS A 256 27.44 -38.03 -47.74
C LYS A 256 28.77 -37.45 -48.19
N ASP A 257 29.46 -36.71 -47.33
CA ASP A 257 30.77 -36.13 -47.64
C ASP A 257 31.82 -37.22 -47.88
N LYS A 258 31.83 -38.28 -47.06
CA LYS A 258 32.69 -39.45 -47.28
C LYS A 258 32.38 -40.16 -48.61
N ALA A 259 31.11 -40.29 -48.96
CA ALA A 259 30.70 -40.90 -50.23
C ALA A 259 31.10 -40.05 -51.44
N LEU A 260 30.98 -38.73 -51.36
CA LEU A 260 31.44 -37.80 -52.39
C LEU A 260 32.95 -37.87 -52.57
N ALA A 261 33.72 -37.83 -51.47
CA ALA A 261 35.17 -37.95 -51.53
C ALA A 261 35.63 -39.28 -52.16
N ALA A 262 34.91 -40.38 -51.92
CA ALA A 262 35.18 -41.66 -52.57
C ALA A 262 34.91 -41.62 -54.09
N LYS A 263 33.80 -40.99 -54.51
CA LYS A 263 33.48 -40.80 -55.93
C LYS A 263 34.52 -39.93 -56.63
N ASP A 264 34.98 -38.85 -56.00
CA ASP A 264 36.02 -37.98 -56.56
C ASP A 264 37.35 -38.72 -56.77
N LYS A 265 37.74 -39.57 -55.82
CA LYS A 265 38.93 -40.44 -55.96
C LYS A 265 38.77 -41.43 -57.12
N ALA A 266 37.60 -42.07 -57.24
CA ALA A 266 37.33 -43.00 -58.34
C ALA A 266 37.37 -42.29 -59.70
N LEU A 267 36.74 -41.10 -59.80
CA LEU A 267 36.75 -40.30 -61.02
C LEU A 267 38.18 -39.86 -61.40
N ALA A 268 38.99 -39.44 -60.42
CA ALA A 268 40.38 -39.09 -60.64
C ALA A 268 41.21 -40.28 -61.16
N ALA A 269 40.98 -41.49 -60.62
CA ALA A 269 41.63 -42.71 -61.10
C ALA A 269 41.21 -43.05 -62.54
N SER A 270 39.91 -43.00 -62.87
CA SER A 270 39.42 -43.22 -64.23
C SER A 270 39.97 -42.20 -65.23
N LYS A 271 40.10 -40.92 -64.83
CA LYS A 271 40.75 -39.89 -65.67
C LYS A 271 42.21 -40.22 -65.99
N LYS A 272 42.97 -40.65 -64.98
CA LYS A 272 44.37 -41.09 -65.18
C LYS A 272 44.47 -42.30 -66.11
N GLU A 273 43.57 -43.27 -65.98
CA GLU A 273 43.55 -44.45 -66.85
C GLU A 273 43.21 -44.09 -68.29
N ILE A 274 42.21 -43.22 -68.52
CA ILE A 274 41.88 -42.70 -69.84
C ILE A 274 43.08 -41.98 -70.46
N GLU A 275 43.79 -41.16 -69.68
CA GLU A 275 44.97 -40.44 -70.15
C GLU A 275 46.10 -41.40 -70.52
N ARG A 276 46.34 -42.44 -69.71
CA ARG A 276 47.30 -43.51 -70.00
C ARG A 276 46.95 -44.26 -71.29
N LEU A 277 45.70 -44.66 -71.47
CA LEU A 277 45.23 -45.34 -72.68
C LEU A 277 45.37 -44.43 -73.92
N LYS A 278 45.06 -43.14 -73.80
CA LYS A 278 45.30 -42.15 -74.87
C LYS A 278 46.78 -42.05 -75.27
N GLN A 279 47.69 -42.04 -74.29
CA GLN A 279 49.14 -42.03 -74.55
C GLN A 279 49.65 -43.32 -75.20
N GLN A 280 49.03 -44.46 -74.92
CA GLN A 280 49.36 -45.73 -75.58
C GLN A 280 48.88 -45.74 -77.04
N LEU A 281 47.66 -45.22 -77.29
CA LEU A 281 47.13 -45.09 -78.65
C LEU A 281 47.95 -44.14 -79.52
N SER A 282 48.51 -43.06 -78.95
CA SER A 282 49.31 -42.09 -79.71
C SER A 282 50.74 -42.57 -80.05
N LYS A 283 51.14 -43.76 -79.59
CA LYS A 283 52.45 -44.38 -79.86
C LYS A 283 52.39 -45.54 -80.85
N GLN A 284 51.20 -45.87 -81.37
CA GLN A 284 50.99 -46.77 -82.50
C GLN A 284 50.87 -45.95 -83.79
#